data_AF-A0A2R6N3R2-F1
#
_entry.id   AF-A0A2R6N3R2-F1
#
_cell.length_a   1.000
_cell.length_b   1.000
_cell.length_c   1.000
_cell.angle_alpha   90.00
_cell.angle_beta   90.00
_cell.angle_gamma   90.00
#
_symmetry.space_group_name_H-M   'P 1'
#
loop_
_entity.id
_entity.type
_entity.pdbx_description
1 polymer ?
#
loop_
_entity_poly.entity_id
_entity_poly.type
_entity_poly.pdbx_seq_one_letter_code
_entity_poly.pdbx_strand_id
1 'polypeptide(L)'
;MDGPVRVLHVDDDPDFGELTATMLARDDDRVTVETVTRATEGLELLESVARSQDRMETLIEELLALARAGETVGSLRLTIRVPAGAT
;
A
#
# COMPACT_ATOMS: atom_id res chain seq x y z
N MET A 1 -3.34 18.16 -1.14
CA MET A 1 -2.52 17.04 -1.61
C MET A 1 -1.15 17.20 -0.96
N ASP A 2 -0.97 16.64 0.25
CA ASP A 2 0.28 16.78 1.06
C ASP A 2 0.86 15.40 1.41
N GLY A 3 0.98 14.54 0.40
CA GLY A 3 1.66 13.25 0.54
C GLY A 3 3.06 13.30 -0.07
N PRO A 4 3.99 12.43 0.36
CA PRO A 4 5.28 12.26 -0.31
C PRO A 4 5.08 11.83 -1.77
N VAL A 5 5.88 12.39 -2.67
CA VAL A 5 5.89 12.09 -4.11
C VAL A 5 7.04 11.14 -4.39
N ARG A 6 6.74 9.90 -4.79
CA ARG A 6 7.78 8.95 -5.23
C ARG A 6 8.00 9.09 -6.72
N VAL A 7 9.26 9.29 -7.13
CA VAL A 7 9.68 9.39 -8.53
C VAL A 7 10.58 8.21 -8.85
N LEU A 8 10.29 7.50 -9.94
CA LEU A 8 11.17 6.47 -10.49
C LEU A 8 11.97 7.09 -11.65
N HIS A 9 13.29 7.16 -11.51
CA HIS A 9 14.19 7.67 -12.54
C HIS A 9 14.93 6.51 -13.20
N VAL A 10 14.82 6.42 -14.53
CA VAL A 10 15.52 5.41 -15.35
C VAL A 10 16.59 6.12 -16.16
N ASP A 11 17.84 5.80 -15.88
CA ASP A 11 19.00 6.38 -16.58
C ASP A 11 20.13 5.35 -16.67
N ASP A 12 20.73 5.14 -17.84
CA ASP A 12 21.78 4.14 -18.03
C ASP A 12 23.11 4.53 -17.40
N ASP A 13 23.28 5.81 -17.03
CA ASP A 13 24.43 6.32 -16.28
C ASP A 13 24.08 6.51 -14.79
N PRO A 14 24.63 5.66 -13.89
CA PRO A 14 24.32 5.74 -12.47
C PRO A 14 24.77 7.06 -11.82
N ASP A 15 25.87 7.67 -12.30
CA ASP A 15 26.38 8.92 -11.75
C ASP A 15 25.43 10.09 -12.08
N PHE A 16 24.87 10.07 -13.30
CA PHE A 16 23.86 11.04 -13.71
C PHE A 16 22.53 10.84 -12.97
N GLY A 17 22.15 9.58 -12.75
CA GLY A 17 20.97 9.23 -11.98
C GLY A 17 21.02 9.74 -10.53
N GLU A 18 22.17 9.59 -9.85
CA GLU A 18 22.37 10.09 -8.48
C GLU A 18 22.34 11.62 -8.41
N LEU A 19 22.95 12.30 -9.39
CA LEU A 19 22.90 13.76 -9.50
C LEU A 19 21.46 14.26 -9.65
N THR A 20 20.68 13.66 -10.55
CA THR A 20 19.27 14.01 -10.78
C THR A 20 18.43 13.80 -9.52
N ALA A 21 18.61 12.67 -8.83
CA ALA A 21 17.93 12.38 -7.57
C ALA A 21 18.21 13.44 -6.50
N THR A 22 19.48 13.83 -6.36
CA THR A 22 19.92 14.85 -5.41
C THR A 22 19.31 16.22 -5.71
N MET A 23 19.27 16.62 -6.98
CA MET A 23 18.69 17.90 -7.40
C MET A 23 17.19 17.97 -7.11
N LEU A 24 16.44 16.91 -7.44
CA LEU A 24 14.99 16.84 -7.22
C LEU A 24 14.63 16.85 -5.73
N ALA A 25 15.35 16.10 -4.90
CA ALA A 25 15.13 16.07 -3.45
C ALA A 25 15.44 17.41 -2.78
N ARG A 26 16.33 18.21 -3.38
CA ARG A 26 16.65 19.56 -2.89
C ARG A 26 15.57 20.58 -3.23
N ASP A 27 14.90 20.43 -4.37
CA ASP A 27 13.88 21.38 -4.85
C ASP A 27 12.54 21.21 -4.12
N ASP A 28 12.16 19.97 -3.77
CA ASP A 28 10.94 19.67 -3.01
C ASP A 28 11.18 18.51 -2.03
N ASP A 29 11.13 18.80 -0.72
CA ASP A 29 11.35 17.83 0.36
C ASP A 29 10.35 16.66 0.35
N ARG A 30 9.23 16.78 -0.37
CA ARG A 30 8.26 15.70 -0.54
C ARG A 30 8.72 14.68 -1.57
N VAL A 31 9.68 15.02 -2.42
CA VAL A 31 10.14 14.13 -3.49
C VAL A 31 11.13 13.11 -2.94
N THR A 32 10.82 11.84 -3.17
CA THR A 32 11.74 10.72 -2.96
C THR A 32 12.01 10.06 -4.30
N VAL A 33 13.27 9.99 -4.71
CA VAL A 33 13.67 9.42 -6.00
C VAL A 33 14.22 8.00 -5.81
N GLU A 34 13.74 7.07 -6.62
CA GLU A 34 14.26 5.71 -6.77
C GLU A 34 14.88 5.59 -8.16
N THR A 35 16.15 5.18 -8.25
CA THR A 35 16.91 5.17 -9.51
C THR A 35 17.16 3.74 -9.95
N VAL A 36 16.97 3.47 -11.25
CA VAL A 36 17.26 2.20 -11.89
C VAL A 36 18.02 2.43 -13.19
N THR A 37 18.88 1.49 -13.58
CA THR A 37 19.75 1.66 -14.76
C THR A 37 19.16 1.11 -16.05
N ARG A 38 18.01 0.41 -15.96
CA ARG A 38 17.39 -0.26 -17.10
C ARG A 38 15.89 -0.03 -17.11
N ALA A 39 15.36 0.21 -18.30
CA ALA A 39 13.91 0.37 -18.51
C ALA A 39 13.11 -0.87 -18.09
N THR A 40 13.67 -2.08 -18.24
CA THR A 40 13.01 -3.32 -17.81
C THR A 40 12.81 -3.37 -16.30
N GLU A 41 13.83 -2.96 -15.54
CA GLU A 41 13.76 -2.88 -14.08
C GLU A 41 12.72 -1.84 -13.65
N GLY A 42 12.69 -0.68 -14.33
CA GLY A 42 11.67 0.33 -14.09
C GLY A 42 10.25 -0.16 -14.38
N LEU A 43 10.07 -0.94 -15.45
CA LEU A 43 8.77 -1.53 -15.80
C LEU A 43 8.31 -2.55 -14.76
N GLU A 44 9.20 -3.41 -14.27
CA GLU A 44 8.89 -4.39 -13.22
C GLU A 44 8.40 -3.71 -11.93
N LEU A 45 9.03 -2.59 -11.55
CA LEU A 45 8.59 -1.78 -10.41
C LEU A 45 7.19 -1.20 -10.63
N LEU A 46 6.92 -0.64 -11.82
CA LEU A 46 5.60 -0.10 -12.15
C LEU A 46 4.50 -1.17 -12.16
N GLU A 47 4.79 -2.36 -12.71
CA GLU A 47 3.85 -3.49 -12.69
C GLU A 47 3.52 -3.95 -11.27
N SER A 48 4.51 -3.97 -10.38
CA SER A 48 4.29 -4.29 -8.96
C SER A 48 3.35 -3.31 -8.27
N VAL A 49 3.52 -2.00 -8.56
CA VAL A 49 2.64 -0.94 -8.03
C VAL A 49 1.23 -1.06 -8.62
N ALA A 50 1.11 -1.28 -9.93
CA ALA A 50 -0.19 -1.45 -10.60
C ALA A 50 -0.98 -2.62 -9.99
N ARG A 51 -0.36 -3.79 -9.82
CA ARG A 51 -1.01 -4.94 -9.17
C ARG A 51 -1.42 -4.66 -7.73
N SER A 52 -0.60 -3.91 -6.99
CA SER A 52 -0.93 -3.51 -5.63
C SER A 52 -2.14 -2.58 -5.61
N GLN A 53 -2.24 -1.66 -6.57
CA GLN A 53 -3.38 -0.75 -6.72
C GLN A 53 -4.66 -1.51 -7.08
N ASP A 54 -4.62 -2.42 -8.05
CA ASP A 54 -5.76 -3.27 -8.41
C ASP A 54 -6.27 -4.09 -7.21
N ARG A 55 -5.33 -4.64 -6.42
CA ARG A 55 -5.66 -5.38 -5.21
C ARG A 55 -6.25 -4.47 -4.13
N MET A 56 -5.71 -3.27 -3.95
CA MET A 56 -6.25 -2.32 -2.98
C MET A 56 -7.67 -1.89 -3.35
N GLU A 57 -7.95 -1.63 -4.62
CA GLU A 57 -9.29 -1.34 -5.12
C GLU A 57 -10.25 -2.48 -4.79
N THR A 58 -9.87 -3.72 -5.11
CA THR A 58 -10.66 -4.92 -4.78
C THR A 58 -10.95 -5.02 -3.29
N LEU A 59 -9.93 -4.87 -2.44
CA LEU A 59 -10.08 -4.97 -0.98
C LEU A 59 -10.97 -3.85 -0.41
N ILE A 60 -10.91 -2.65 -0.98
CA ILE A 60 -11.77 -1.54 -0.60
C ILE A 60 -13.22 -1.86 -0.94
N GLU A 61 -13.48 -2.37 -2.15
CA GLU A 61 -14.82 -2.77 -2.58
C GLU A 61 -15.40 -3.88 -1.69
N GLU A 62 -14.59 -4.90 -1.38
CA GLU A 62 -14.96 -5.99 -0.47
C GLU A 62 -15.30 -5.48 0.93
N LEU A 63 -14.48 -4.58 1.49
CA LEU A 63 -14.73 -4.00 2.81
C LEU A 63 -15.99 -3.14 2.84
N LEU A 64 -16.23 -2.36 1.78
CA LEU A 64 -17.45 -1.56 1.65
C LEU A 64 -18.70 -2.44 1.48
N ALA A 65 -18.59 -3.56 0.77
CA ALA A 65 -19.65 -4.54 0.66
C ALA A 65 -19.99 -5.17 2.03
N LEU A 66 -18.98 -5.55 2.81
CA LEU A 66 -19.15 -6.07 4.16
C LEU A 66 -19.81 -5.06 5.11
N ALA A 67 -19.37 -3.81 5.07
CA ALA A 67 -19.96 -2.74 5.88
C ALA A 67 -21.44 -2.49 5.55
N ARG A 68 -21.81 -2.60 4.26
CA ARG A 68 -23.21 -2.47 3.81
C ARG A 68 -24.07 -3.68 4.15
N ALA A 69 -23.52 -4.88 4.17
CA ALA A 69 -24.24 -6.12 4.49
C ALA A 69 -24.70 -6.19 5.95
N GLY A 70 -24.11 -5.40 6.85
CA GLY A 70 -24.77 -5.00 8.11
C GLY A 70 -25.14 -6.11 9.09
N GLU A 71 -24.56 -7.32 9.03
CA GLU A 71 -24.83 -8.34 10.04
C GLU A 71 -23.84 -8.23 11.21
N THR A 72 -24.39 -7.79 12.34
CA THR A 72 -23.79 -7.61 13.66
C THR A 72 -22.74 -8.67 14.04
N VAL A 73 -21.45 -8.31 13.92
CA VAL A 73 -20.39 -8.90 14.78
C VAL A 73 -20.52 -8.24 16.16
N GLY A 74 -21.58 -8.58 16.89
CA GLY A 74 -21.97 -7.84 18.08
C GLY A 74 -23.03 -8.52 18.93
N SER A 75 -23.00 -9.85 19.06
CA SER A 75 -23.66 -10.59 20.16
C SER A 75 -23.44 -12.10 19.98
N LEU A 76 -22.26 -12.60 20.33
CA LEU A 76 -22.15 -14.00 20.76
C LEU A 76 -22.16 -14.04 22.29
N ARG A 77 -23.31 -13.75 22.90
CA ARG A 77 -23.51 -14.07 24.32
C ARG A 77 -23.76 -15.58 24.44
N LEU A 78 -22.68 -16.35 24.36
CA LEU A 78 -22.68 -17.76 24.72
C LEU A 78 -22.95 -17.88 26.22
N THR A 79 -24.22 -18.08 26.59
CA THR A 79 -24.58 -18.34 27.99
C THR A 79 -24.35 -19.83 28.25
N ILE A 80 -23.12 -20.21 28.60
CA ILE A 80 -22.84 -21.54 29.10
C ILE A 80 -23.52 -21.64 30.48
N ARG A 81 -24.61 -22.40 30.56
CA ARG A 81 -25.24 -22.78 31.82
C ARG A 81 -24.36 -23.84 32.46
N VAL A 82 -23.57 -23.45 33.46
CA VAL A 82 -22.89 -24.41 34.34
C VAL A 82 -23.96 -25.01 35.26
N PRO A 83 -24.18 -26.34 35.27
CA PRO A 83 -25.07 -26.95 36.25
C PRO A 83 -24.46 -26.80 37.64
N ALA A 84 -25.22 -26.22 38.57
CA ALA A 84 -24.83 -26.12 39.96
C ALA A 84 -24.56 -27.51 40.52
N GLY A 85 -23.42 -27.66 41.20
CA GLY A 85 -22.97 -28.90 41.79
C GLY A 85 -24.05 -29.53 42.67
N ALA A 86 -24.32 -30.80 42.41
CA ALA A 86 -24.97 -31.67 43.36
C ALA A 86 -23.90 -32.16 44.34
N THR A 87 -23.92 -31.64 45.55
CA THR A 87 -23.79 -32.35 46.84
C THR A 87 -24.02 -31.35 47.97
#